data_AF-A0A2D5MST0-F1
#
_entry.id   AF-A0A2D5MST0-F1
#
_cell.length_a   1.000
_cell.length_b   1.000
_cell.length_c   1.000
_cell.angle_alpha   90.00
_cell.angle_beta   90.00
_cell.angle_gamma   90.00
#
_symmetry.space_group_name_H-M   'P 1'
#
loop_
_entity.id
_entity.type
_entity.pdbx_description
1 polymer ?
#
loop_
_entity_poly.entity_id
_entity_poly.type
_entity_poly.pdbx_seq_one_letter_code
_entity_poly.pdbx_strand_id
1 'polypeptide(L)'
;MIQFKSYITEEEKKGLAAKAEKSGMPIGILRKVYNRGMAAWKTGHRPGTTPQQWGMARVNSFVTKSSGTWGKADKDLAAKVRG
;
A
#
# COMPACT_ATOMS: atom_id res chain seq x y z
N MET A 1 1.96 18.46 16.04
CA MET A 1 2.08 17.67 14.78
C MET A 1 2.56 16.28 15.15
N ILE A 2 1.67 15.29 15.22
CA ILE A 2 2.06 13.92 15.56
C ILE A 2 2.88 13.38 14.39
N GLN A 3 4.20 13.35 14.53
CA GLN A 3 5.08 12.58 13.66
C GLN A 3 4.73 11.10 13.87
N PHE A 4 3.83 10.59 13.03
CA PHE A 4 3.66 9.16 12.84
C PHE A 4 4.99 8.63 12.28
N LYS A 5 5.93 8.29 13.17
CA LYS A 5 6.98 7.30 12.92
C LYS A 5 6.21 6.01 12.63
N SER A 6 5.80 5.85 11.37
CA SER A 6 5.05 4.69 10.92
C SER A 6 5.90 3.47 11.24
N TYR A 7 5.43 2.64 12.19
CA TYR A 7 6.01 1.35 12.55
C TYR A 7 5.89 0.40 11.36
N ILE A 8 6.69 0.66 10.33
CA ILE A 8 6.91 -0.24 9.21
C ILE A 8 8.15 -1.04 9.59
N THR A 9 8.02 -2.36 9.69
CA THR A 9 9.14 -3.24 10.00
C THR A 9 10.18 -3.21 8.88
N GLU A 10 11.41 -3.66 9.17
CA GLU A 10 12.45 -3.75 8.14
C GLU A 10 12.05 -4.71 7.00
N GLU A 11 11.28 -5.77 7.30
CA GLU A 11 10.76 -6.71 6.30
C GLU A 11 9.76 -6.02 5.36
N GLU A 12 8.89 -5.18 5.90
CA GLU A 12 7.93 -4.43 5.09
C GLU A 12 8.61 -3.37 4.24
N LYS A 13 9.64 -2.70 4.77
CA LYS A 13 10.46 -1.78 3.98
C LYS A 13 11.13 -2.52 2.82
N LYS A 14 11.73 -3.68 3.07
CA LYS A 14 12.32 -4.54 2.03
C LYS A 14 11.27 -4.99 1.01
N GLY A 15 10.09 -5.42 1.47
CA GLY A 15 8.98 -5.82 0.61
C GLY A 15 8.50 -4.67 -0.29
N LEU A 16 8.30 -3.48 0.27
CA LEU A 16 7.90 -2.29 -0.49
C LEU A 16 8.99 -1.85 -1.48
N ALA A 17 10.26 -1.92 -1.09
CA ALA A 17 11.39 -1.60 -1.97
C ALA A 17 11.46 -2.57 -3.15
N ALA A 18 11.38 -3.88 -2.90
CA ALA A 18 11.38 -4.89 -3.94
C ALA A 18 10.17 -4.75 -4.89
N LYS A 19 9.00 -4.34 -4.37
CA LYS A 19 7.83 -4.06 -5.21
C LYS A 19 8.01 -2.79 -6.03
N ALA A 20 8.59 -1.73 -5.47
CA ALA A 20 8.89 -0.50 -6.20
C ALA A 20 9.84 -0.77 -7.38
N GLU A 21 10.94 -1.48 -7.12
CA GLU A 21 11.93 -1.86 -8.12
C GLU A 21 11.31 -2.71 -9.25
N LYS A 22 10.58 -3.78 -8.90
CA LYS A 22 9.97 -4.68 -9.90
C LYS A 22 8.86 -4.04 -10.73
N SER A 23 8.12 -3.09 -10.16
CA SER A 23 6.97 -2.47 -10.83
C SER A 23 7.30 -1.13 -11.51
N GLY A 24 8.49 -0.57 -11.25
CA GLY A 24 8.84 0.79 -11.65
C GLY A 24 8.04 1.88 -10.92
N MET A 25 7.33 1.54 -9.84
CA MET A 25 6.49 2.50 -9.12
C MET A 25 7.28 3.26 -8.03
N PRO A 26 6.99 4.55 -7.80
CA PRO A 26 7.62 5.29 -6.73
C PRO A 26 7.35 4.66 -5.35
N ILE A 27 8.41 4.36 -4.60
CA ILE A 27 8.30 3.75 -3.25
C ILE A 27 7.42 4.59 -2.30
N GLY A 28 7.45 5.91 -2.44
CA GLY A 28 6.61 6.82 -1.66
C GLY A 28 5.12 6.64 -1.94
N ILE A 29 4.74 6.27 -3.17
CA ILE A 29 3.35 5.95 -3.52
C ILE A 29 2.97 4.59 -2.94
N LEU A 30 3.81 3.57 -3.10
CA LEU A 30 3.52 2.23 -2.54
C LEU A 30 3.39 2.27 -1.01
N ARG A 31 4.20 3.08 -0.32
CA ARG A 31 4.06 3.29 1.13
C ARG A 31 2.71 3.91 1.50
N LYS A 32 2.19 4.85 0.70
CA LYS A 32 0.85 5.43 0.92
C LYS A 32 -0.25 4.40 0.71
N VAL A 33 -0.16 3.58 -0.34
CA VAL A 33 -1.11 2.48 -0.60
C VAL A 33 -1.11 1.49 0.56
N TYR A 34 0.08 1.08 1.01
CA TYR A 34 0.25 0.19 2.17
C TYR A 34 -0.41 0.76 3.44
N ASN A 35 -0.12 2.02 3.77
CA ASN A 35 -0.70 2.69 4.93
C ASN A 35 -2.23 2.79 4.85
N ARG A 36 -2.79 3.05 3.66
CA ARG A 36 -4.25 3.04 3.44
C ARG A 36 -4.84 1.64 3.59
N GLY A 37 -4.11 0.61 3.18
CA GLY A 37 -4.46 -0.78 3.42
C GLY A 37 -4.58 -1.06 4.92
N MET A 38 -3.54 -0.74 5.70
CA MET A 38 -3.58 -0.91 7.15
C MET A 38 -4.72 -0.13 7.82
N ALA A 39 -4.97 1.12 7.40
CA ALA A 39 -6.07 1.91 7.92
C ALA A 39 -7.44 1.28 7.63
N ALA A 40 -7.65 0.79 6.41
CA ALA A 40 -8.89 0.10 6.01
C ALA A 40 -9.06 -1.29 6.65
N TRP A 41 -7.98 -1.88 7.18
CA TRP A 41 -8.05 -3.07 8.01
C TRP A 41 -8.55 -2.72 9.41
N LYS A 42 -8.02 -1.64 10.01
CA LYS A 42 -8.38 -1.21 11.37
C LYS A 42 -9.85 -0.83 11.53
N THR A 43 -10.51 -0.39 10.46
CA THR A 43 -11.90 0.07 10.50
C THR A 43 -12.92 -1.00 10.10
N GLY A 44 -12.51 -2.21 9.70
CA GLY A 44 -13.42 -3.22 9.16
C GLY A 44 -13.27 -4.59 9.81
N HIS A 45 -14.29 -5.44 9.70
CA HIS A 45 -14.22 -6.83 10.12
C HIS A 45 -13.40 -7.64 9.11
N ARG A 46 -12.15 -7.98 9.47
CA ARG A 46 -11.23 -8.76 8.63
C ARG A 46 -10.59 -9.91 9.44
N PRO A 47 -11.38 -10.93 9.84
CA PRO A 47 -10.86 -12.06 10.59
C PRO A 47 -9.84 -12.85 9.74
N GLY A 48 -8.79 -13.36 10.39
CA GLY A 48 -7.80 -14.22 9.74
C GLY A 48 -6.75 -13.52 8.88
N THR A 49 -6.65 -12.18 8.92
CA THR A 49 -5.54 -11.47 8.28
C THR A 49 -4.96 -10.42 9.20
N THR A 50 -3.65 -10.19 9.12
CA THR A 50 -3.00 -9.09 9.84
C THR A 50 -3.09 -7.77 9.06
N PRO A 51 -3.01 -6.61 9.74
CA PRO A 51 -2.94 -5.31 9.06
C PRO A 51 -1.83 -5.26 8.00
N GLN A 52 -0.70 -5.90 8.27
CA GLN A 52 0.48 -5.96 7.42
C GLN A 52 0.22 -6.76 6.15
N GLN A 53 -0.37 -7.95 6.30
CA GLN A 53 -0.80 -8.79 5.18
C GLN A 53 -1.81 -8.06 4.30
N TRP A 54 -2.77 -7.37 4.90
CA TRP A 54 -3.76 -6.58 4.18
C TRP A 54 -3.14 -5.39 3.43
N GLY A 55 -2.24 -4.66 4.09
CA GLY A 55 -1.48 -3.56 3.49
C GLY A 55 -0.69 -4.02 2.27
N MET A 56 0.01 -5.15 2.38
CA MET A 56 0.80 -5.70 1.28
C MET A 56 -0.07 -6.27 0.16
N ALA A 57 -1.19 -6.91 0.48
CA ALA A 57 -2.16 -7.38 -0.53
C ALA A 57 -2.70 -6.21 -1.37
N ARG A 58 -2.95 -5.06 -0.74
CA ARG A 58 -3.37 -3.84 -1.44
C ARG A 58 -2.25 -3.28 -2.33
N VAL A 59 -1.00 -3.28 -1.86
CA VAL A 59 0.17 -2.93 -2.69
C VAL A 59 0.26 -3.85 -3.91
N ASN A 60 0.12 -5.17 -3.72
CA ASN A 60 0.13 -6.15 -4.80
C ASN A 60 -0.97 -5.89 -5.84
N SER A 61 -2.19 -5.59 -5.39
CA SER A 61 -3.31 -5.21 -6.25
C SER A 61 -3.05 -3.90 -7.00
N PHE A 62 -2.41 -2.93 -6.35
CA PHE A 62 -2.07 -1.65 -6.97
C PHE A 62 -0.98 -1.78 -8.03
N VAL A 63 0.09 -2.53 -7.76
CA VAL A 63 1.18 -2.73 -8.74
C VAL A 63 0.72 -3.48 -9.99
N THR A 64 -0.28 -4.36 -9.86
CA THR A 64 -0.92 -5.04 -11.01
C THR A 64 -1.99 -4.18 -11.70
N LYS A 65 -2.14 -2.92 -11.29
CA LYS A 65 -3.11 -1.95 -11.84
C LYS A 65 -4.56 -2.45 -11.78
N SER A 66 -4.89 -3.27 -10.79
CA SER A 66 -6.24 -3.81 -10.62
C SER A 66 -7.26 -2.69 -10.45
N SER A 67 -8.42 -2.80 -11.12
CA SER A 67 -9.46 -1.76 -11.11
C SER A 67 -9.97 -1.41 -9.71
N GLY A 68 -9.93 -2.36 -8.76
CA GLY A 68 -10.34 -2.15 -7.37
C GLY A 68 -9.45 -1.19 -6.58
N THR A 69 -8.15 -1.15 -6.86
CA THR A 69 -7.20 -0.24 -6.21
C THR A 69 -6.84 0.90 -7.13
N TRP A 70 -6.21 0.59 -8.26
CA TRP A 70 -5.75 1.54 -9.26
C TRP A 70 -6.88 2.40 -9.87
N GLY A 71 -8.06 1.81 -10.08
CA GLY A 71 -9.22 2.51 -10.65
C GLY A 71 -10.18 3.09 -9.61
N LYS A 72 -10.09 2.68 -8.34
CA LYS A 72 -11.04 3.05 -7.29
C LYS A 72 -10.33 3.51 -6.02
N ALA A 73 -9.96 2.57 -5.14
CA ALA A 73 -9.59 2.87 -3.76
C ALA A 73 -8.33 3.74 -3.62
N ASP A 74 -7.44 3.71 -4.62
CA ASP A 74 -6.19 4.46 -4.68
C ASP A 74 -6.04 5.22 -6.01
N LYS A 75 -7.16 5.58 -6.65
CA LYS A 75 -7.16 6.27 -7.95
C LYS A 75 -6.36 7.57 -7.96
N ASP A 76 -6.34 8.29 -6.85
CA ASP A 76 -5.60 9.54 -6.68
C ASP A 76 -4.08 9.30 -6.62
N LEU A 77 -3.66 8.14 -6.11
CA LEU A 77 -2.26 7.72 -6.12
C LEU A 77 -1.87 7.19 -7.50
N ALA A 78 -2.75 6.45 -8.17
CA ALA A 78 -2.56 6.01 -9.54
C ALA A 78 -2.41 7.17 -10.52
N ALA A 79 -3.18 8.25 -10.34
CA ALA A 79 -3.06 9.48 -11.13
C ALA A 79 -1.64 10.09 -11.03
N LYS A 80 -1.03 10.08 -9.83
CA LYS A 80 0.33 10.58 -9.59
C LYS A 80 1.45 9.69 -10.15
N VAL A 81 1.13 8.46 -10.54
CA VAL A 81 2.08 7.56 -11.21
C VAL A 81 1.96 7.70 -12.74
N ARG A 82 0.82 8.19 -13.23
CA ARG A 82 0.53 8.35 -14.67
C ARG A 82 0.91 9.72 -15.22
N GLY A 83 0.81 10.76 -14.39
CA GLY A 83 1.30 12.11 -14.69
C GLY A 83 2.71 12.29 -14.18
#